data_AF-A0A5N9GDM0-F1
#
_entry.id   AF-A0A5N9GDM0-F1
#
_cell.length_a   1.000
_cell.length_b   1.000
_cell.length_c   1.000
_cell.angle_alpha   90.00
_cell.angle_beta   90.00
_cell.angle_gamma   90.00
#
_symmetry.space_group_name_H-M   'P 1'
#
loop_
_entity.id
_entity.type
_entity.pdbx_description
1 polymer ?
#
loop_
_entity_poly.entity_id
_entity_poly.type
_entity_poly.pdbx_seq_one_letter_code
_entity_poly.pdbx_strand_id
1 'polypeptide(L)'
;MLLLHNESPKPSRVQGTLVYDQEIDHMVEFWLGQEGPPLPVIDVGEPEIDVDGDSVDASMMEEARELAARNPQLSGSFLERRLKIGSGKATEVMELLEEEGFLDTD
;
A
#
# COMPACT_ATOMS: atom_id res chain seq x y z
N MET A 1 34.74 -13.34 -24.84
CA MET A 1 35.94 -14.12 -24.47
C MET A 1 35.57 -15.53 -24.03
N LEU A 2 36.32 -16.54 -24.47
CA LEU A 2 36.21 -17.91 -23.98
C LEU A 2 37.39 -18.19 -23.02
N LEU A 3 37.11 -18.72 -21.83
CA LEU A 3 38.09 -19.06 -20.80
C LEU A 3 38.11 -20.57 -20.59
N LEU A 4 39.29 -21.17 -20.57
CA LEU A 4 39.49 -22.56 -20.18
C LEU A 4 40.11 -22.59 -18.77
N HIS A 5 39.35 -23.05 -17.79
CA HIS A 5 39.86 -23.28 -16.44
C HIS A 5 40.67 -24.58 -16.40
N ASN A 6 41.66 -24.67 -15.49
CA ASN A 6 42.51 -25.87 -15.35
C ASN A 6 41.72 -27.16 -15.06
N GLU A 7 40.56 -27.02 -14.41
CA GLU A 7 39.66 -28.12 -14.02
C GLU A 7 38.51 -28.35 -15.04
N SER A 8 38.45 -27.60 -16.14
CA SER A 8 37.32 -27.65 -17.07
C SER A 8 37.65 -28.39 -18.37
N PRO A 9 36.84 -29.40 -18.77
CA PRO A 9 37.07 -30.16 -19.99
C PRO A 9 36.75 -29.37 -21.28
N LYS A 10 36.09 -28.21 -21.18
CA LYS A 10 35.77 -27.33 -22.30
C LYS A 10 35.77 -25.86 -21.88
N PRO A 11 36.11 -24.94 -22.79
CA PRO A 11 36.13 -23.51 -22.48
C PRO A 11 34.71 -22.97 -22.26
N SER A 12 34.56 -22.10 -21.27
CA SER A 12 33.32 -21.39 -20.96
C SER A 12 33.36 -19.97 -21.53
N ARG A 13 32.20 -19.41 -21.86
CA ARG A 13 32.09 -17.98 -22.22
C ARG A 13 32.02 -17.16 -20.95
N VAL A 14 33.03 -16.31 -20.72
CA VAL A 14 33.14 -15.47 -19.50
C VAL A 14 32.74 -14.02 -19.72
N GLN A 15 32.74 -13.56 -20.97
CA GLN A 15 32.26 -12.23 -21.30
C GLN A 15 30.94 -12.36 -22.05
N GLY A 16 29.96 -11.56 -21.62
CA GLY A 16 28.68 -11.41 -22.28
C GLY A 16 28.80 -10.84 -23.70
N THR A 17 27.66 -10.68 -24.36
CA THR A 17 27.57 -9.96 -25.63
C THR A 17 27.89 -8.49 -25.40
N LEU A 18 28.72 -7.92 -26.27
CA LEU A 18 28.86 -6.47 -26.34
C LEU A 18 27.55 -5.91 -26.89
N VAL A 19 27.01 -4.91 -26.21
CA VAL A 19 25.81 -4.18 -26.64
C VAL A 19 26.19 -2.70 -26.59
N TYR A 20 25.95 -1.98 -27.68
CA TYR A 20 26.17 -0.54 -27.75
C TYR A 20 24.93 0.22 -27.27
N ASP A 21 25.13 1.46 -26.82
CA ASP A 21 24.05 2.31 -26.31
C ASP A 21 22.87 2.43 -27.30
N GLN A 22 23.15 2.55 -28.60
CA GLN A 22 22.12 2.59 -29.65
C GLN A 22 21.26 1.32 -29.71
N GLU A 23 21.84 0.15 -29.47
CA GLU A 23 21.10 -1.11 -29.44
C GLU A 23 20.21 -1.20 -28.20
N ILE A 24 20.68 -0.65 -27.07
CA ILE A 24 19.89 -0.53 -25.84
C ILE A 24 18.71 0.39 -26.09
N ASP A 25 18.94 1.57 -26.67
CA ASP A 25 17.90 2.56 -26.96
C ASP A 25 16.81 1.97 -27.86
N HIS A 26 17.19 1.29 -28.96
CA HIS A 26 16.24 0.61 -29.84
C HIS A 26 15.44 -0.49 -29.13
N MET A 27 16.06 -1.23 -28.21
CA MET A 27 15.34 -2.23 -27.42
C MET A 27 14.31 -1.59 -26.49
N VAL A 28 14.68 -0.49 -25.84
CA VAL A 28 13.76 0.25 -24.96
C VAL A 28 12.58 0.79 -25.76
N GLU A 29 12.83 1.45 -26.89
CA GLU A 29 11.79 1.96 -27.78
C GLU A 29 10.85 0.85 -28.26
N PHE A 30 11.41 -0.30 -28.66
CA PHE A 30 10.61 -1.46 -29.06
C PHE A 30 9.64 -1.90 -27.96
N TRP A 31 10.11 -2.03 -26.71
CA TRP A 31 9.30 -2.48 -25.59
C TRP A 31 8.27 -1.43 -25.16
N LEU A 32 8.63 -0.15 -25.16
CA LEU A 32 7.69 0.94 -24.87
C LEU A 32 6.57 1.04 -25.90
N GLY A 33 6.87 0.70 -27.16
CA GLY A 33 5.89 0.67 -28.25
C GLY A 33 5.03 -0.59 -28.31
N GLN A 34 5.24 -1.58 -27.44
CA GLN A 34 4.36 -2.75 -27.38
C GLN A 34 3.08 -2.41 -26.62
N GLU A 35 1.93 -2.57 -27.28
CA GLU A 35 0.66 -2.70 -26.56
C GLU A 35 0.67 -4.07 -25.86
N GLY A 36 0.85 -4.04 -24.53
CA GLY A 36 0.73 -5.24 -23.71
C GLY A 36 -0.69 -5.84 -23.77
N PRO A 37 -0.85 -7.10 -23.36
CA PRO A 37 -2.19 -7.68 -23.21
C PRO A 37 -3.05 -6.78 -22.30
N PRO A 38 -4.38 -6.73 -22.51
CA PRO A 38 -5.25 -5.94 -21.65
C PRO A 38 -4.98 -6.29 -20.19
N LEU A 39 -4.85 -5.26 -19.35
CA LEU A 39 -4.62 -5.44 -17.92
C LEU A 39 -5.73 -6.35 -17.36
N PRO A 40 -5.38 -7.32 -16.50
CA PRO A 40 -6.38 -8.13 -15.86
C PRO A 40 -7.32 -7.22 -15.09
N VAL A 41 -8.63 -7.40 -15.31
CA VAL A 41 -9.64 -6.71 -14.52
C VAL A 41 -9.57 -7.33 -13.13
N ILE A 42 -9.02 -6.57 -12.18
CA ILE A 42 -9.08 -6.93 -10.77
C ILE A 42 -10.47 -6.54 -10.31
N ASP A 43 -11.36 -7.52 -10.23
CA ASP A 43 -12.64 -7.36 -9.56
C ASP A 43 -12.38 -7.31 -8.05
N VAL A 44 -12.02 -6.11 -7.59
CA VAL A 44 -12.12 -5.77 -6.18
C VAL A 44 -13.62 -5.69 -5.96
N GLY A 45 -14.23 -6.83 -5.59
CA GLY A 45 -15.67 -6.90 -5.34
C GLY A 45 -16.13 -5.72 -4.48
N GLU A 46 -17.41 -5.37 -4.57
CA GLU A 46 -17.97 -4.28 -3.75
C GLU A 46 -17.48 -4.46 -2.31
N PRO A 47 -16.89 -3.42 -1.69
CA PRO A 47 -16.50 -3.52 -0.29
C PRO A 47 -17.72 -4.06 0.45
N GLU A 48 -17.56 -5.16 1.19
CA GLU A 48 -18.59 -5.59 2.13
C GLU A 48 -18.73 -4.44 3.14
N ILE A 49 -19.67 -3.54 2.85
CA ILE A 49 -20.15 -2.57 3.82
C ILE A 49 -20.86 -3.46 4.82
N ASP A 50 -20.22 -3.70 5.96
CA ASP A 50 -20.80 -4.42 7.07
C ASP A 50 -21.96 -3.58 7.63
N VAL A 51 -23.14 -3.75 7.00
CA VAL A 51 -24.39 -3.03 7.32
C VAL A 51 -24.97 -3.47 8.67
N ASP A 52 -24.37 -4.46 9.34
CA ASP A 52 -24.86 -4.99 10.62
C ASP A 52 -24.19 -4.34 11.86
N GLY A 53 -23.30 -3.37 11.65
CA GLY A 53 -22.65 -2.58 12.71
C GLY A 53 -22.79 -1.06 12.54
N ASP A 54 -23.82 -0.61 11.84
CA ASP A 54 -23.91 0.65 11.07
C ASP A 54 -24.07 1.96 11.88
N SER A 55 -23.63 2.02 13.14
CA SER A 55 -23.54 3.29 13.87
C SER A 55 -22.41 3.25 14.90
N VAL A 56 -21.78 4.40 15.12
CA VAL A 56 -20.93 4.61 16.30
C VAL A 56 -21.81 4.45 17.53
N ASP A 57 -21.59 3.37 18.29
CA ASP A 57 -22.36 3.12 19.50
C ASP A 57 -21.78 3.87 20.72
N ALA A 58 -22.58 3.96 21.78
CA ALA A 58 -22.18 4.67 23.00
C ALA A 58 -20.94 4.05 23.66
N SER A 59 -20.75 2.73 23.52
CA SER A 59 -19.59 2.01 24.06
C SER A 59 -18.30 2.39 23.34
N MET A 60 -18.36 2.53 22.01
CA MET A 60 -17.24 2.94 21.17
C MET A 60 -16.84 4.38 21.46
N MET A 61 -17.81 5.28 21.63
CA MET A 61 -17.52 6.66 22.04
C MET A 61 -16.89 6.76 23.43
N GLU A 62 -17.31 5.93 24.38
CA GLU A 62 -16.68 5.90 25.71
C GLU A 62 -15.20 5.45 25.63
N GLU A 63 -14.89 4.39 24.88
CA GLU A 63 -13.50 3.97 24.65
C GLU A 63 -12.70 5.03 23.88
N ALA A 64 -13.31 5.70 22.90
CA ALA A 64 -12.68 6.76 22.13
C ALA A 64 -12.30 7.98 22.99
N ARG A 65 -13.18 8.40 23.92
CA ARG A 65 -12.89 9.47 24.89
C ARG A 65 -11.75 9.12 25.81
N GLU A 66 -11.70 7.88 26.32
CA GLU A 66 -10.57 7.43 27.14
C GLU A 66 -9.26 7.46 26.35
N LEU A 67 -9.29 7.08 25.08
CA LEU A 67 -8.11 7.11 24.21
C LEU A 67 -7.65 8.53 23.93
N ALA A 68 -8.57 9.46 23.67
CA ALA A 68 -8.27 10.87 23.47
C ALA A 68 -7.68 11.51 24.75
N ALA A 69 -8.25 11.23 25.92
CA ALA A 69 -7.75 11.75 27.20
C ALA A 69 -6.32 11.26 27.52
N ARG A 70 -5.94 10.06 27.05
CA ARG A 70 -4.60 9.48 27.27
C ARG A 70 -3.59 9.86 26.20
N ASN A 71 -4.04 10.18 24.98
CA ASN A 71 -3.19 10.38 23.81
C ASN A 71 -3.52 11.73 23.15
N PRO A 72 -2.70 12.78 23.40
CA PRO A 72 -2.95 14.11 22.85
C PRO A 72 -2.74 14.21 21.32
N GLN A 73 -2.19 13.16 20.68
CA GLN A 73 -2.02 13.07 19.23
C GLN A 73 -2.77 11.85 18.70
N LEU A 74 -4.09 12.00 18.60
CA LEU A 74 -4.97 10.98 18.05
C LEU A 74 -5.04 11.13 16.52
N SER A 75 -5.06 10.01 15.79
CA SER A 75 -5.28 10.00 14.34
C SER A 75 -6.33 8.97 13.95
N GLY A 76 -6.97 9.13 12.78
CA GLY A 76 -7.92 8.15 12.28
C GLY A 76 -7.33 6.73 12.22
N SER A 77 -6.10 6.57 11.73
CA SER A 77 -5.39 5.28 11.68
C SER A 77 -5.00 4.71 13.06
N PHE A 78 -4.94 5.55 14.10
CA PHE A 78 -4.78 5.09 15.46
C PHE A 78 -6.10 4.49 15.99
N LEU A 79 -7.22 5.16 15.75
CA LEU A 79 -8.56 4.68 16.12
C LEU A 79 -8.94 3.40 15.37
N GLU A 80 -8.67 3.33 14.07
CA GLU A 80 -8.89 2.12 13.25
C GLU A 80 -8.28 0.87 13.92
N ARG A 81 -7.03 0.97 14.37
CA ARG A 81 -6.32 -0.15 14.98
C ARG A 81 -6.77 -0.43 16.41
N ARG A 82 -7.12 0.61 17.17
CA ARG A 82 -7.40 0.46 18.61
C ARG A 82 -8.84 0.03 18.88
N LEU A 83 -9.79 0.53 18.10
CA LEU A 83 -11.21 0.21 18.15
C LEU A 83 -11.61 -0.88 17.13
N LYS A 84 -10.69 -1.29 16.26
CA LYS A 84 -10.92 -2.31 15.20
C LYS A 84 -12.07 -1.94 14.27
N ILE A 85 -12.10 -0.67 13.87
CA ILE A 85 -13.14 -0.09 12.99
C ILE A 85 -12.55 0.25 11.63
N GLY A 86 -13.40 0.32 10.61
CA GLY A 86 -13.02 0.80 9.27
C GLY A 86 -12.73 2.30 9.25
N SER A 87 -12.07 2.76 8.17
CA SER A 87 -11.66 4.16 8.00
C SER A 87 -12.83 5.15 8.01
N GLY A 88 -13.99 4.76 7.48
CA GLY A 88 -15.21 5.58 7.53
C GLY A 88 -15.64 5.88 8.96
N LYS A 89 -15.77 4.85 9.80
CA LYS A 89 -16.13 5.00 11.22
C LYS A 89 -15.05 5.73 12.02
N ALA A 90 -13.78 5.50 11.71
CA ALA A 90 -12.70 6.22 12.37
C ALA A 90 -12.78 7.73 12.10
N THR A 91 -13.23 8.12 10.90
CA THR A 91 -13.47 9.53 10.55
C THR A 91 -14.66 10.08 11.33
N GLU A 92 -15.78 9.36 11.37
CA GLU A 92 -16.97 9.75 12.14
C GLU A 92 -16.67 9.91 13.65
N VAL A 93 -15.91 8.99 14.25
CA VAL A 93 -15.48 9.10 15.65
C VAL A 93 -14.55 10.29 15.88
N MET A 94 -13.66 10.61 14.93
CA MET A 94 -12.79 11.79 15.03
C MET A 94 -13.62 13.08 15.03
N GLU A 95 -14.61 13.19 14.13
CA GLU A 95 -15.52 14.33 14.05
C GLU A 95 -16.31 14.50 15.35
N LEU A 96 -16.87 13.42 15.90
CA LEU A 96 -17.60 13.46 17.17
C LEU A 96 -16.71 13.85 18.36
N LEU A 97 -15.45 13.40 18.39
CA LEU A 97 -14.51 13.80 19.44
C LEU A 97 -14.10 15.28 19.32
N GLU A 98 -14.03 15.81 18.10
CA GLU A 98 -13.80 17.24 17.86
C GLU A 98 -15.01 18.08 18.30
N GLU A 99 -16.24 17.66 17.97
CA GLU A 99 -17.48 18.32 18.42
C GLU A 99 -17.60 18.34 19.96
N GLU A 100 -17.14 17.28 20.64
CA GLU A 100 -17.10 17.19 22.10
C GLU A 100 -15.93 17.95 22.74
N GLY A 101 -15.00 18.49 21.94
CA GLY A 101 -13.85 19.29 22.40
C GLY A 101 -12.67 18.47 22.94
N PHE A 102 -12.55 17.20 22.54
CA PHE A 102 -11.40 16.34 22.88
C PHE A 102 -10.20 16.53 21.94
N LEU A 103 -10.39 17.18 20.79
CA LEU A 103 -9.36 17.44 19.79
C LEU A 103 -9.39 18.94 19.41
N ASP A 104 -8.23 19.57 19.32
CA ASP A 104 -8.08 20.92 18.78
C ASP A 104 -7.69 20.84 17.29
N THR A 105 -8.37 21.60 16.44
CA THR A 105 -8.05 21.76 15.02
C THR A 105 -6.88 22.75 14.87
N ASP A 106 -5.65 22.25 14.81
CA ASP A 106 -4.46 23.02 14.36
C ASP A 106 -3.77 22.34 13.18
#